data_AF-A0A7H8HBS7-F1
#
_entry.id   AF-A0A7H8HBS7-F1
#
_cell.length_a   1.000
_cell.length_b   1.000
_cell.length_c   1.000
_cell.angle_alpha   90.00
_cell.angle_beta   90.00
_cell.angle_gamma   90.00
#
_symmetry.space_group_name_H-M   'P 1'
#
loop_
_entity.id
_entity.type
_entity.pdbx_description
1 polymer ?
#
loop_
_entity_poly.entity_id
_entity_poly.type
_entity_poly.pdbx_seq_one_letter_code
_entity_poly.pdbx_strand_id
1 'polypeptide(L)'
;MIHPERVYEAEFRAVVRASSGRFARRWRSRLPAPDDRDLLGWYWSTASARAWLADRTGFDVARHPLRWWPDSPARATFCRSLPLFSRAFDLAPRAVVQEWSTPRGRVVVSWPVDGRVVPMAEVARAVPDAAAYLRVGARWTATGPDLVAVVGAAPAAAPMECGWADLARVLGLAAPYWPPGLRDPELIGRWRPGDPVVRCPASTVLPIQPLLELAMLYPANHPAHRALTHTAQRIAAGRTAGTPAAARLVALRPDQITFAAVDDGCAPVDPGPAPDPVLRLGWREVQNRDDVLAEQCIRIVHDFDGGEQLTHPQVVTAYLRGEAGAEFAARLRSCSRRAIHVLTDPLRIGAVLVDPASDAPAAVPLRNPGVVRVSAPRRLASISALRQVVLEDPVYIRDGDDTLHLAPRGPRSELGWGDDEPGTAALALLLERLLTDLAADPADLTGVPNAGLLELLRRDWPVGSVLDRAQVESHLVL
;
A
#
# COMPACT_ATOMS: atom_id res chain seq x y z
N MET A 1 9.34 -20.45 -28.87
CA MET A 1 10.79 -20.20 -28.85
C MET A 1 10.98 -18.70 -28.70
N ILE A 2 11.40 -18.25 -27.52
CA ILE A 2 11.77 -16.85 -27.29
C ILE A 2 13.12 -16.67 -27.97
N HIS A 3 13.23 -15.74 -28.93
CA HIS A 3 14.50 -15.46 -29.58
C HIS A 3 15.56 -15.16 -28.51
N PRO A 4 16.80 -15.69 -28.64
CA PRO A 4 17.88 -15.27 -27.76
C PRO A 4 18.00 -13.75 -27.87
N GLU A 5 17.99 -13.04 -26.75
CA GLU A 5 18.09 -11.58 -26.70
C GLU A 5 19.29 -11.15 -27.57
N ARG A 6 19.01 -10.49 -28.69
CA ARG A 6 19.99 -9.99 -29.63
C ARG A 6 20.50 -8.64 -29.15
N VAL A 7 21.81 -8.51 -29.11
CA VAL A 7 22.52 -7.28 -28.80
C VAL A 7 23.04 -6.71 -30.10
N TYR A 8 22.58 -5.52 -30.48
CA TYR A 8 23.08 -4.84 -31.67
C TYR A 8 24.35 -4.05 -31.37
N GLU A 9 25.12 -3.76 -32.43
CA GLU A 9 26.42 -3.09 -32.32
C GLU A 9 26.39 -1.77 -31.56
N ALA A 10 25.36 -0.95 -31.78
CA ALA A 10 25.20 0.33 -31.08
C ALA A 10 25.07 0.13 -29.56
N GLU A 11 24.26 -0.85 -29.13
CA GLU A 11 24.07 -1.19 -27.71
C GLU A 11 25.37 -1.76 -27.12
N PHE A 12 26.02 -2.71 -27.81
CA PHE A 12 27.27 -3.30 -27.31
C PHE A 12 28.37 -2.24 -27.16
N ARG A 13 28.49 -1.33 -28.13
CA ARG A 13 29.42 -0.20 -28.05
C ARG A 13 29.07 0.75 -26.90
N ALA A 14 27.79 0.95 -26.60
CA ALA A 14 27.37 1.78 -25.46
C ALA A 14 27.84 1.17 -24.13
N VAL A 15 27.69 -0.15 -23.95
CA VAL A 15 28.18 -0.89 -22.77
C VAL A 15 29.70 -0.77 -22.64
N VAL A 16 30.45 -0.98 -23.73
CA VAL A 16 31.92 -0.84 -23.71
C VAL A 16 32.34 0.60 -23.37
N ARG A 17 31.62 1.61 -23.87
CA ARG A 17 31.91 3.03 -23.60
C ARG A 17 31.58 3.45 -22.17
N ALA A 18 30.53 2.92 -21.56
CA ALA A 18 30.13 3.22 -20.19
C ALA A 18 31.03 2.55 -19.13
N SER A 19 31.92 1.64 -19.55
CA SER A 19 32.93 1.03 -18.69
C SER A 19 34.07 2.00 -18.30
N SER A 20 34.95 1.57 -17.38
CA SER A 20 36.08 2.39 -16.92
C SER A 20 36.93 2.96 -18.07
N GLY A 21 37.48 4.17 -17.89
CA GLY A 21 38.16 4.90 -18.98
C GLY A 21 39.37 4.19 -19.60
N ARG A 22 40.01 3.23 -18.91
CA ARG A 22 41.06 2.38 -19.50
C ARG A 22 40.48 1.26 -20.37
N PHE A 23 39.40 0.63 -19.92
CA PHE A 23 38.69 -0.40 -20.67
C PHE A 23 38.04 0.18 -21.93
N ALA A 24 37.27 1.26 -21.76
CA ALA A 24 36.58 1.92 -22.85
C ALA A 24 37.55 2.36 -23.96
N ARG A 25 38.69 2.97 -23.61
CA ARG A 25 39.72 3.38 -24.59
C ARG A 25 40.33 2.20 -25.34
N ARG A 26 40.62 1.10 -24.65
CA ARG A 26 41.27 -0.07 -25.24
C ARG A 26 40.35 -0.83 -26.21
N TRP A 27 39.05 -0.88 -25.93
CA TRP A 27 38.11 -1.76 -26.63
C TRP A 27 37.06 -1.03 -27.48
N ARG A 28 37.06 0.32 -27.51
CA ARG A 28 36.07 1.13 -28.26
C ARG A 28 35.92 0.73 -29.74
N SER A 29 37.00 0.26 -30.36
CA SER A 29 37.08 -0.13 -31.77
C SER A 29 37.37 -1.62 -31.99
N ARG A 30 37.40 -2.43 -30.92
CA ARG A 30 37.83 -3.83 -30.94
C ARG A 30 36.78 -4.76 -30.33
N LEU A 31 35.57 -4.72 -30.88
CA LEU A 31 34.53 -5.71 -30.55
C LEU A 31 34.89 -7.08 -31.15
N PRO A 32 34.37 -8.20 -30.61
CA PRO A 32 34.50 -9.51 -31.25
C PRO A 32 33.76 -9.53 -32.59
N ALA A 33 34.02 -10.55 -33.42
CA ALA A 33 33.21 -10.78 -34.60
C ALA A 33 31.72 -10.93 -34.18
N PRO A 34 30.77 -10.35 -34.93
CA PRO A 34 29.34 -10.56 -34.69
C PRO A 34 28.96 -12.02 -34.90
N ASP A 35 27.92 -12.46 -34.19
CA ASP A 35 27.41 -13.82 -34.35
C ASP A 35 26.72 -13.96 -35.73
N ASP A 36 25.96 -12.93 -36.14
CA ASP A 36 25.20 -12.91 -37.40
C ASP A 36 24.71 -11.47 -37.71
N ARG A 37 23.95 -11.31 -38.81
CA ARG A 37 23.38 -10.05 -39.28
C ARG A 37 21.91 -10.19 -39.65
N ASP A 38 21.10 -9.22 -39.26
CA ASP A 38 19.72 -9.08 -39.73
C ASP A 38 19.44 -7.68 -40.31
N LEU A 39 18.16 -7.35 -40.49
CA LEU A 39 17.70 -6.06 -41.02
C LEU A 39 18.06 -4.86 -40.14
N LEU A 40 18.26 -5.07 -38.83
CA LEU A 40 18.66 -4.04 -37.87
C LEU A 40 20.18 -3.93 -37.74
N GLY A 41 20.93 -4.87 -38.33
CA GLY A 41 22.37 -4.82 -38.48
C GLY A 41 23.09 -6.04 -37.90
N TRP A 42 24.38 -5.86 -37.64
CA TRP A 42 25.20 -6.89 -36.99
C TRP A 42 24.80 -7.04 -35.52
N TYR A 43 24.66 -8.28 -35.07
CA TYR A 43 24.29 -8.58 -33.70
C TYR A 43 25.16 -9.67 -33.08
N TRP A 44 25.16 -9.66 -31.76
CA TRP A 44 25.67 -10.72 -30.90
C TRP A 44 24.50 -11.28 -30.12
N SER A 45 24.50 -12.58 -29.86
CA SER A 45 23.69 -13.11 -28.77
C SER A 45 24.18 -12.48 -27.45
N THR A 46 23.25 -12.24 -26.53
CA THR A 46 23.60 -11.73 -25.19
C THR A 46 24.61 -12.65 -24.48
N ALA A 47 24.57 -13.97 -24.75
CA ALA A 47 25.57 -14.92 -24.25
C ALA A 47 26.98 -14.67 -24.81
N SER A 48 27.15 -14.58 -26.14
CA SER A 48 28.45 -14.28 -26.77
C SER A 48 29.03 -12.95 -26.30
N ALA A 49 28.20 -11.91 -26.20
CA ALA A 49 28.63 -10.60 -25.72
C ALA A 49 29.17 -10.66 -24.28
N ARG A 50 28.46 -11.36 -23.38
CA ARG A 50 28.89 -11.55 -21.99
C ARG A 50 30.14 -12.40 -21.86
N ALA A 51 30.24 -13.50 -22.61
CA ALA A 51 31.43 -14.35 -22.63
C ALA A 51 32.66 -13.52 -23.03
N TRP A 52 32.52 -12.70 -24.07
CA TRP A 52 33.59 -11.80 -24.46
C TRP A 52 33.94 -10.78 -23.36
N LEU A 53 32.97 -10.21 -22.65
CA LEU A 53 33.24 -9.32 -21.51
C LEU A 53 33.94 -10.05 -20.35
N ALA A 54 33.63 -11.34 -20.14
CA ALA A 54 34.17 -12.18 -19.09
C ALA A 54 35.69 -12.27 -19.14
N ASP A 55 36.24 -12.37 -20.34
CA ASP A 55 37.66 -12.63 -20.64
C ASP A 55 38.53 -11.36 -20.63
N ARG A 56 37.93 -10.19 -20.38
CA ARG A 56 38.64 -8.89 -20.46
C ARG A 56 38.91 -8.31 -19.08
N THR A 57 40.20 -8.17 -18.79
CA THR A 57 40.67 -7.43 -17.61
C THR A 57 40.15 -5.99 -17.63
N GLY A 58 39.52 -5.54 -16.54
CA GLY A 58 39.10 -4.15 -16.34
C GLY A 58 37.65 -3.83 -16.71
N PHE A 59 36.83 -4.84 -17.06
CA PHE A 59 35.38 -4.66 -17.12
C PHE A 59 34.84 -4.44 -15.71
N ASP A 60 34.18 -3.30 -15.49
CA ASP A 60 33.67 -2.87 -14.19
C ASP A 60 32.17 -3.18 -14.12
N VAL A 61 31.81 -4.34 -13.55
CA VAL A 61 30.42 -4.80 -13.44
C VAL A 61 29.55 -3.84 -12.64
N ALA A 62 30.15 -3.06 -11.73
CA ALA A 62 29.44 -2.12 -10.86
C ALA A 62 28.87 -0.90 -11.62
N ARG A 63 29.16 -0.77 -12.92
CA ARG A 63 28.63 0.30 -13.79
C ARG A 63 27.54 -0.16 -14.74
N HIS A 64 27.23 -1.45 -14.75
CA HIS A 64 26.36 -2.05 -15.77
C HIS A 64 25.25 -2.86 -15.13
N PRO A 65 24.04 -2.87 -15.73
CA PRO A 65 22.96 -3.76 -15.31
C PRO A 65 23.40 -5.22 -15.28
N LEU A 66 22.76 -6.02 -14.43
CA LEU A 66 23.07 -7.45 -14.28
C LEU A 66 23.01 -8.23 -15.59
N ARG A 67 22.15 -7.85 -16.55
CA ARG A 67 22.08 -8.48 -17.88
C ARG A 67 23.40 -8.47 -18.65
N TRP A 68 24.29 -7.54 -18.33
CA TRP A 68 25.64 -7.42 -18.93
C TRP A 68 26.74 -8.05 -18.10
N TRP A 69 26.43 -8.50 -16.89
CA TRP A 69 27.42 -9.18 -16.07
C TRP A 69 27.76 -10.51 -16.74
N PRO A 70 29.05 -10.91 -16.76
CA PRO A 70 29.43 -12.25 -17.15
C PRO A 70 28.74 -13.31 -16.29
N ASP A 71 28.50 -14.47 -16.88
CA ASP A 71 27.96 -15.62 -16.16
C ASP A 71 28.95 -16.06 -15.09
N SER A 72 28.44 -16.44 -13.92
CA SER A 72 29.34 -16.82 -12.82
C SER A 72 29.96 -18.20 -13.11
N PRO A 73 31.30 -18.32 -13.08
CA PRO A 73 31.97 -19.61 -13.28
C PRO A 73 31.83 -20.55 -12.07
N ALA A 74 31.35 -20.04 -10.93
CA ALA A 74 31.16 -20.78 -9.70
C ALA A 74 29.90 -20.31 -8.98
N ARG A 75 29.36 -21.16 -8.09
CA ARG A 75 28.25 -20.76 -7.22
C ARG A 75 28.69 -19.64 -6.29
N ALA A 76 27.85 -18.62 -6.16
CA ALA A 76 28.04 -17.54 -5.21
C ALA A 76 28.06 -18.08 -3.79
N THR A 77 28.93 -17.51 -2.96
CA THR A 77 28.98 -17.83 -1.53
C THR A 77 27.99 -16.92 -0.81
N PHE A 78 27.01 -17.50 -0.12
CA PHE A 78 26.17 -16.73 0.79
C PHE A 78 26.99 -16.27 1.99
N CYS A 79 26.99 -14.97 2.25
CA CYS A 79 27.75 -14.36 3.33
C CYS A 79 26.93 -14.32 4.62
N ARG A 80 25.78 -13.65 4.59
CA ARG A 80 24.92 -13.39 5.76
C ARG A 80 23.55 -12.85 5.37
N SER A 81 22.63 -12.91 6.33
CA SER A 81 21.39 -12.12 6.35
C SER A 81 21.51 -11.03 7.41
N LEU A 82 21.03 -9.82 7.12
CA LEU A 82 21.03 -8.69 8.06
C LEU A 82 19.63 -8.04 8.09
N PRO A 83 18.97 -7.94 9.26
CA PRO A 83 17.74 -7.15 9.40
C PRO A 83 18.03 -5.66 9.26
N LEU A 84 17.18 -4.93 8.55
CA LEU A 84 17.24 -3.48 8.39
C LEU A 84 16.10 -2.78 9.13
N PHE A 85 16.49 -1.85 9.99
CA PHE A 85 15.59 -0.97 10.74
C PHE A 85 15.69 0.44 10.16
N SER A 86 14.57 1.13 9.98
CA SER A 86 14.59 2.50 9.41
C SER A 86 14.88 3.54 10.48
N ARG A 87 14.51 3.25 11.74
CA ARG A 87 14.86 4.06 12.91
C ARG A 87 15.47 3.18 13.99
N ALA A 88 16.35 3.77 14.79
CA ALA A 88 17.03 3.08 15.90
C ALA A 88 16.10 2.46 16.94
N PHE A 89 14.82 2.86 16.95
CA PHE A 89 13.80 2.40 17.90
C PHE A 89 12.68 1.59 17.23
N ASP A 90 12.82 1.21 15.96
CA ASP A 90 11.85 0.31 15.34
C ASP A 90 11.95 -1.07 16.01
N LEU A 91 10.83 -1.57 16.53
CA LEU A 91 10.77 -2.88 17.21
C LEU A 91 10.79 -4.06 16.22
N ALA A 92 10.59 -3.81 14.93
CA ALA A 92 10.60 -4.81 13.88
C ALA A 92 11.36 -4.29 12.64
N PRO A 93 12.09 -5.17 11.93
CA PRO A 93 12.81 -4.78 10.73
C PRO A 93 11.86 -4.55 9.56
N ARG A 94 12.17 -3.55 8.73
CA ARG A 94 11.41 -3.24 7.51
C ARG A 94 11.83 -4.08 6.31
N ALA A 95 13.06 -4.57 6.33
CA ALA A 95 13.56 -5.52 5.36
C ALA A 95 14.59 -6.44 5.98
N VAL A 96 14.83 -7.57 5.32
CA VAL A 96 16.04 -8.37 5.55
C VAL A 96 16.86 -8.35 4.27
N VAL A 97 18.16 -8.08 4.39
CA VAL A 97 19.08 -8.14 3.25
C VAL A 97 19.90 -9.42 3.30
N GLN A 98 20.08 -10.06 2.15
CA GLN A 98 20.93 -11.21 1.96
C GLN A 98 22.14 -10.82 1.11
N GLU A 99 23.33 -11.04 1.65
CA GLU A 99 24.60 -10.70 1.01
C GLU A 99 25.23 -11.94 0.38
N TRP A 100 25.61 -11.82 -0.90
CA TRP A 100 26.20 -12.87 -1.70
C TRP A 100 27.53 -12.41 -2.30
N SER A 101 28.55 -13.23 -2.15
CA SER A 101 29.85 -13.01 -2.78
C SER A 101 29.94 -13.79 -4.09
N THR A 102 30.12 -13.09 -5.20
CA THR A 102 30.36 -13.68 -6.52
C THR A 102 31.81 -13.43 -6.95
N PRO A 103 32.37 -14.19 -7.90
CA PRO A 103 33.69 -13.91 -8.47
C PRO A 103 33.83 -12.51 -9.09
N ARG A 104 32.71 -11.82 -9.36
CA ARG A 104 32.67 -10.50 -10.01
C ARG A 104 32.36 -9.36 -9.04
N GLY A 105 31.98 -9.67 -7.79
CA GLY A 105 31.65 -8.67 -6.78
C GLY A 105 30.51 -9.12 -5.88
N ARG A 106 30.23 -8.31 -4.84
CA ARG A 106 29.14 -8.59 -3.92
C ARG A 106 27.79 -8.17 -4.48
N VAL A 107 26.80 -9.01 -4.29
CA VAL A 107 25.40 -8.80 -4.66
C VAL A 107 24.56 -8.82 -3.39
N VAL A 108 23.74 -7.80 -3.19
CA VAL A 108 22.86 -7.68 -2.02
C VAL A 108 21.41 -7.73 -2.48
N VAL A 109 20.63 -8.65 -1.94
CA VAL A 109 19.19 -8.79 -2.24
C VAL A 109 18.40 -8.37 -1.02
N SER A 110 17.52 -7.38 -1.17
CA SER A 110 16.66 -6.84 -0.11
C SER A 110 15.24 -7.41 -0.21
N TRP A 111 14.74 -7.90 0.91
CA TRP A 111 13.42 -8.49 1.11
C TRP A 111 12.55 -7.59 2.01
N PRO A 112 11.65 -6.76 1.45
CA PRO A 112 10.71 -5.96 2.25
C PRO A 112 9.75 -6.85 3.06
N VAL A 113 9.63 -6.62 4.37
CA VAL A 113 8.90 -7.47 5.32
C VAL A 113 7.45 -7.02 5.53
N ASP A 114 7.22 -5.71 5.63
CA ASP A 114 5.91 -5.11 5.96
C ASP A 114 5.22 -4.51 4.73
N GLY A 115 5.58 -4.97 3.53
CA GLY A 115 5.16 -4.38 2.25
C GLY A 115 5.71 -2.97 2.01
N ARG A 116 6.39 -2.35 2.98
CA ARG A 116 6.94 -1.01 2.80
C ARG A 116 8.29 -1.09 2.11
N VAL A 117 8.44 -0.26 1.10
CA VAL A 117 9.67 -0.16 0.32
C VAL A 117 10.76 0.50 1.16
N VAL A 118 11.87 -0.20 1.37
CA VAL A 118 13.11 0.38 1.90
C VAL A 118 13.87 1.07 0.76
N PRO A 119 14.28 2.34 0.91
CA PRO A 119 15.12 3.02 -0.07
C PRO A 119 16.46 2.29 -0.27
N MET A 120 16.93 2.13 -1.52
CA MET A 120 18.21 1.47 -1.78
C MET A 120 19.41 2.19 -1.17
N ALA A 121 19.30 3.50 -0.92
CA ALA A 121 20.31 4.24 -0.19
C ALA A 121 20.46 3.78 1.27
N GLU A 122 19.38 3.33 1.91
CA GLU A 122 19.45 2.76 3.26
C GLU A 122 20.09 1.37 3.24
N VAL A 123 19.73 0.53 2.26
CA VAL A 123 20.36 -0.78 2.04
C VAL A 123 21.87 -0.65 1.83
N ALA A 124 22.30 0.24 0.95
CA ALA A 124 23.71 0.48 0.65
C ALA A 124 24.49 1.09 1.83
N ARG A 125 23.82 1.83 2.72
CA ARG A 125 24.45 2.32 3.96
C ARG A 125 24.71 1.18 4.94
N ALA A 126 23.78 0.23 5.04
CA ALA A 126 23.90 -0.91 5.93
C ALA A 126 24.90 -1.97 5.43
N VAL A 127 24.98 -2.15 4.11
CA VAL A 127 25.92 -3.08 3.47
C VAL A 127 26.68 -2.32 2.38
N PRO A 128 27.71 -1.53 2.72
CA PRO A 128 28.45 -0.75 1.74
C PRO A 128 29.28 -1.65 0.81
N ASP A 129 29.71 -1.06 -0.32
CA ASP A 129 30.60 -1.65 -1.32
C ASP A 129 30.10 -2.95 -1.96
N ALA A 130 28.78 -3.08 -2.16
CA ALA A 130 28.24 -4.05 -3.10
C ALA A 130 28.37 -3.56 -4.55
N ALA A 131 28.62 -4.48 -5.47
CA ALA A 131 28.60 -4.20 -6.90
C ALA A 131 27.18 -4.03 -7.43
N ALA A 132 26.19 -4.69 -6.80
CA ALA A 132 24.77 -4.50 -7.08
C ALA A 132 23.91 -4.64 -5.82
N TYR A 133 22.89 -3.78 -5.73
CA TYR A 133 21.80 -3.84 -4.77
C TYR A 133 20.51 -4.16 -5.51
N LEU A 134 19.81 -5.19 -5.09
CA LEU A 134 18.54 -5.61 -5.66
C LEU A 134 17.44 -5.48 -4.62
N ARG A 135 16.27 -5.06 -5.06
CA ARG A 135 15.05 -5.07 -4.27
C ARG A 135 14.02 -5.94 -4.96
N VAL A 136 13.49 -6.89 -4.21
CA VAL A 136 12.34 -7.68 -4.64
C VAL A 136 11.08 -6.90 -4.30
N GLY A 137 10.25 -6.62 -5.30
CA GLY A 137 8.98 -5.97 -5.07
C GLY A 137 7.85 -6.95 -4.74
N ALA A 138 6.63 -6.48 -4.93
CA ALA A 138 5.39 -7.21 -4.65
C ALA A 138 4.58 -7.54 -5.92
N ARG A 139 5.01 -7.07 -7.10
CA ARG A 139 4.29 -7.27 -8.36
C ARG A 139 4.85 -8.50 -9.09
N TRP A 140 4.02 -9.12 -9.91
CA TRP A 140 4.53 -10.05 -10.93
C TRP A 140 4.58 -9.43 -12.30
N THR A 141 5.65 -9.79 -13.00
CA THR A 141 5.81 -9.60 -14.42
C THR A 141 5.77 -10.96 -15.12
N ALA A 142 5.83 -10.94 -16.45
CA ALA A 142 5.97 -12.17 -17.24
C ALA A 142 7.26 -12.96 -16.92
N THR A 143 8.23 -12.37 -16.21
CA THR A 143 9.52 -12.99 -15.89
C THR A 143 9.69 -13.36 -14.42
N GLY A 144 8.64 -13.22 -13.62
CA GLY A 144 8.63 -13.52 -12.19
C GLY A 144 8.34 -12.28 -11.33
N PRO A 145 8.69 -12.32 -10.04
CA PRO A 145 8.62 -11.15 -9.15
C PRO A 145 9.36 -9.95 -9.71
N ASP A 146 8.80 -8.74 -9.57
CA ASP A 146 9.49 -7.54 -9.95
C ASP A 146 10.80 -7.42 -9.17
N LEU A 147 11.89 -7.20 -9.90
CA LEU A 147 13.24 -7.14 -9.37
C LEU A 147 13.91 -5.88 -9.90
N VAL A 148 14.21 -4.97 -8.99
CA VAL A 148 14.79 -3.67 -9.31
C VAL A 148 16.23 -3.65 -8.81
N ALA A 149 17.17 -3.32 -9.68
CA ALA A 149 18.58 -3.24 -9.35
C ALA A 149 19.11 -1.80 -9.38
N VAL A 150 20.05 -1.52 -8.49
CA VAL A 150 20.93 -0.36 -8.54
C VAL A 150 22.36 -0.88 -8.49
N VAL A 151 23.20 -0.45 -9.44
CA VAL A 151 24.57 -0.94 -9.58
C VAL A 151 25.56 0.13 -9.11
N GLY A 152 26.63 -0.34 -8.47
CA GLY A 152 27.72 0.52 -8.00
C GLY A 152 27.55 1.09 -6.59
N ALA A 153 28.62 1.76 -6.14
CA ALA A 153 28.75 2.27 -4.78
C ALA A 153 27.86 3.50 -4.47
N ALA A 154 27.19 4.08 -5.48
CA ALA A 154 26.33 5.24 -5.35
C ALA A 154 24.86 4.87 -5.65
N PRO A 155 24.03 4.60 -4.62
CA PRO A 155 22.62 4.23 -4.77
C PRO A 155 21.71 5.36 -5.30
N ALA A 156 22.29 6.47 -5.77
CA ALA A 156 21.59 7.60 -6.39
C ALA A 156 21.34 7.41 -7.91
N ALA A 157 21.90 6.35 -8.51
CA ALA A 157 21.61 6.00 -9.90
C ALA A 157 20.13 5.61 -10.07
N ALA A 158 19.57 5.89 -11.25
CA ALA A 158 18.21 5.49 -11.58
C ALA A 158 18.06 3.96 -11.45
N PRO A 159 17.01 3.46 -10.79
CA PRO A 159 16.79 2.02 -10.69
C PRO A 159 16.62 1.41 -12.07
N MET A 160 17.22 0.25 -12.28
CA MET A 160 17.17 -0.48 -13.54
C MET A 160 16.37 -1.76 -13.33
N GLU A 161 15.50 -2.10 -14.27
CA GLU A 161 14.82 -3.39 -14.26
C GLU A 161 15.83 -4.51 -14.54
N CYS A 162 15.69 -5.63 -13.83
CA CYS A 162 16.47 -6.83 -14.04
C CYS A 162 15.60 -8.07 -13.86
N GLY A 163 15.98 -9.18 -14.50
CA GLY A 163 15.24 -10.43 -14.41
C GLY A 163 15.79 -11.40 -13.37
N TRP A 164 14.96 -12.35 -12.94
CA TRP A 164 15.42 -13.48 -12.11
C TRP A 164 16.43 -14.37 -12.82
N ALA A 165 16.32 -14.51 -14.14
CA ALA A 165 17.31 -15.20 -14.96
C ALA A 165 18.70 -14.56 -14.85
N ASP A 166 18.77 -13.23 -14.79
CA ASP A 166 20.04 -12.52 -14.60
C ASP A 166 20.62 -12.74 -13.22
N LEU A 167 19.78 -12.65 -12.19
CA LEU A 167 20.20 -12.89 -10.81
C LEU A 167 20.71 -14.32 -10.63
N ALA A 168 19.94 -15.33 -11.07
CA ALA A 168 20.32 -16.74 -10.94
C ALA A 168 21.67 -17.04 -11.60
N ARG A 169 21.89 -16.48 -12.78
CA ARG A 169 23.12 -16.63 -13.55
C ARG A 169 24.33 -15.91 -12.93
N VAL A 170 24.13 -14.71 -12.38
CA VAL A 170 25.15 -13.98 -11.62
C VAL A 170 25.49 -14.71 -10.33
N LEU A 171 24.50 -15.37 -9.70
CA LEU A 171 24.74 -16.21 -8.53
C LEU A 171 25.31 -17.58 -8.90
N GLY A 172 25.16 -18.05 -10.14
CA GLY A 172 25.51 -19.43 -10.54
C GLY A 172 24.62 -20.51 -9.91
N LEU A 173 23.44 -20.11 -9.40
CA LEU A 173 22.42 -20.99 -8.83
C LEU A 173 21.05 -20.30 -8.90
N ALA A 174 19.97 -21.08 -8.87
CA ALA A 174 18.62 -20.54 -8.80
C ALA A 174 18.45 -19.65 -7.56
N ALA A 175 17.97 -18.42 -7.74
CA ALA A 175 17.89 -17.46 -6.65
C ALA A 175 16.76 -17.83 -5.67
N PRO A 176 16.99 -17.76 -4.35
CA PRO A 176 15.94 -18.02 -3.38
C PRO A 176 14.89 -16.92 -3.46
N TYR A 177 13.62 -17.29 -3.36
CA TYR A 177 12.48 -16.38 -3.35
C TYR A 177 11.66 -16.54 -2.08
N TRP A 178 11.44 -15.41 -1.41
CA TRP A 178 10.55 -15.27 -0.27
C TRP A 178 9.26 -14.56 -0.70
N PRO A 179 8.13 -15.28 -0.81
CA PRO A 179 6.84 -14.69 -1.11
C PRO A 179 6.48 -13.59 -0.10
N PRO A 180 5.90 -12.45 -0.50
CA PRO A 180 5.66 -11.31 0.39
C PRO A 180 4.97 -11.67 1.71
N GLY A 181 3.96 -12.54 1.68
CA GLY A 181 3.25 -12.98 2.88
C GLY A 181 4.02 -13.97 3.75
N LEU A 182 5.17 -14.48 3.31
CA LEU A 182 6.00 -15.45 4.05
C LEU A 182 7.35 -14.85 4.48
N ARG A 183 7.52 -13.53 4.32
CA ARG A 183 8.75 -12.83 4.68
C ARG A 183 8.81 -12.58 6.19
N ASP A 184 9.06 -13.64 6.94
CA ASP A 184 9.39 -13.51 8.36
C ASP A 184 10.89 -13.17 8.52
N PRO A 185 11.23 -12.08 9.24
CA PRO A 185 12.62 -11.65 9.35
C PRO A 185 13.55 -12.66 10.02
N GLU A 186 13.05 -13.39 11.01
CA GLU A 186 13.80 -14.38 11.77
C GLU A 186 14.07 -15.62 10.91
N LEU A 187 13.06 -16.05 10.14
CA LEU A 187 13.20 -17.15 9.17
C LEU A 187 14.17 -16.79 8.04
N ILE A 188 14.06 -15.61 7.43
CA ILE A 188 15.02 -15.13 6.41
C ILE A 188 16.43 -15.02 7.01
N GLY A 189 16.53 -14.58 8.26
CA GLY A 189 17.78 -14.43 8.98
C GLY A 189 18.53 -15.76 9.21
N ARG A 190 17.78 -16.82 9.51
CA ARG A 190 18.31 -18.16 9.78
C ARG A 190 18.59 -18.97 8.53
N TRP A 191 17.81 -18.78 7.46
CA TRP A 191 17.93 -19.56 6.23
C TRP A 191 19.31 -19.42 5.57
N ARG A 192 19.80 -20.53 5.02
CA ARG A 192 21.03 -20.65 4.23
C ARG A 192 20.75 -21.38 2.91
N PRO A 193 21.55 -21.14 1.86
CA PRO A 193 21.40 -21.88 0.60
C PRO A 193 21.60 -23.38 0.84
N GLY A 194 20.66 -24.19 0.36
CA GLY A 194 20.63 -25.64 0.58
C GLY A 194 19.77 -26.08 1.75
N ASP A 195 19.33 -25.15 2.62
CA ASP A 195 18.32 -25.46 3.63
C ASP A 195 17.01 -25.94 2.97
N PRO A 196 16.25 -26.82 3.64
CA PRO A 196 14.93 -27.20 3.18
C PRO A 196 14.01 -25.97 3.09
N VAL A 197 13.01 -26.06 2.21
CA VAL A 197 11.97 -25.03 2.07
C VAL A 197 11.27 -24.85 3.41
N VAL A 198 11.25 -23.62 3.91
CA VAL A 198 10.62 -23.27 5.18
C VAL A 198 9.11 -23.33 5.02
N ARG A 199 8.41 -23.97 5.96
CA ARG A 199 6.95 -23.93 6.05
C ARG A 199 6.57 -23.00 7.18
N CYS A 200 5.82 -21.96 6.88
CA CYS A 200 5.35 -21.01 7.87
C CYS A 200 3.96 -20.48 7.51
N PRO A 201 3.19 -20.05 8.51
CA PRO A 201 1.92 -19.40 8.24
C PRO A 201 2.19 -18.03 7.60
N ALA A 202 1.29 -17.61 6.72
CA ALA A 202 1.37 -16.28 6.15
C ALA A 202 1.24 -15.18 7.22
N SER A 203 2.11 -14.18 7.13
CA SER A 203 2.05 -12.96 7.93
C SER A 203 0.81 -12.15 7.60
N THR A 204 0.24 -11.49 8.61
CA THR A 204 -0.82 -10.51 8.39
C THR A 204 -0.24 -9.23 7.80
N VAL A 205 -0.93 -8.64 6.83
CA VAL A 205 -0.54 -7.33 6.27
C VAL A 205 -0.59 -6.24 7.34
N LEU A 206 -1.56 -6.35 8.26
CA LEU A 206 -1.74 -5.43 9.39
C LEU A 206 -1.32 -6.09 10.71
N PRO A 207 -0.70 -5.35 11.65
CA PRO A 207 -0.31 -5.89 12.94
C PRO A 207 -1.55 -6.11 13.81
N ILE A 208 -2.00 -7.35 13.97
CA ILE A 208 -3.19 -7.66 14.78
C ILE A 208 -2.95 -7.61 16.30
N GLN A 209 -1.69 -7.56 16.73
CA GLN A 209 -1.31 -7.64 18.14
C GLN A 209 -1.98 -6.56 19.02
N PRO A 210 -2.04 -5.26 18.63
CA PRO A 210 -2.75 -4.25 19.42
C PRO A 210 -4.23 -4.57 19.65
N LEU A 211 -4.90 -5.17 18.66
CA LEU A 211 -6.31 -5.56 18.79
C LEU A 211 -6.48 -6.64 19.87
N LEU A 212 -5.60 -7.65 19.85
CA LEU A 212 -5.61 -8.75 20.82
C LEU A 212 -5.25 -8.26 22.23
N GLU A 213 -4.24 -7.40 22.34
CA GLU A 213 -3.84 -6.78 23.60
C GLU A 213 -4.97 -5.96 24.23
N LEU A 214 -5.65 -5.13 23.44
CA LEU A 214 -6.79 -4.35 23.93
C LEU A 214 -7.97 -5.25 24.29
N ALA A 215 -8.21 -6.31 23.51
CA ALA A 215 -9.29 -7.26 23.79
C ALA A 215 -9.11 -7.96 25.15
N MET A 216 -7.88 -8.25 25.55
CA MET A 216 -7.57 -8.88 26.85
C MET A 216 -7.90 -7.97 28.05
N LEU A 217 -8.06 -6.66 27.86
CA LEU A 217 -8.47 -5.74 28.93
C LEU A 217 -9.98 -5.78 29.21
N TYR A 218 -10.75 -6.52 28.40
CA TYR A 218 -12.19 -6.66 28.54
C TYR A 218 -12.59 -8.10 28.83
N PRO A 219 -13.68 -8.34 29.61
CA PRO A 219 -14.27 -9.67 29.74
C PRO A 219 -14.65 -10.25 28.38
N ALA A 220 -14.56 -11.57 28.21
CA ALA A 220 -14.79 -12.23 26.92
C ALA A 220 -16.18 -11.99 26.31
N ASN A 221 -17.19 -11.75 27.16
CA ASN A 221 -18.56 -11.44 26.75
C ASN A 221 -18.81 -9.95 26.46
N HIS A 222 -17.83 -9.08 26.73
CA HIS A 222 -17.95 -7.63 26.51
C HIS A 222 -17.98 -7.30 25.00
N PRO A 223 -18.80 -6.35 24.54
CA PRO A 223 -18.87 -5.97 23.12
C PRO A 223 -17.51 -5.58 22.52
N ALA A 224 -16.69 -4.83 23.26
CA ALA A 224 -15.35 -4.43 22.80
C ALA A 224 -14.41 -5.64 22.59
N HIS A 225 -14.41 -6.62 23.51
CA HIS A 225 -13.64 -7.85 23.35
C HIS A 225 -14.04 -8.59 22.07
N ARG A 226 -15.35 -8.73 21.84
CA ARG A 226 -15.90 -9.40 20.66
C ARG A 226 -15.54 -8.67 19.38
N ALA A 227 -15.65 -7.33 19.34
CA ALA A 227 -15.34 -6.56 18.15
C ALA A 227 -13.85 -6.63 17.78
N LEU A 228 -12.96 -6.44 18.76
CA LEU A 228 -11.51 -6.49 18.57
C LEU A 228 -11.03 -7.88 18.13
N THR A 229 -11.53 -8.93 18.79
CA THR A 229 -11.17 -10.32 18.44
C THR A 229 -11.72 -10.71 17.06
N HIS A 230 -12.97 -10.33 16.75
CA HIS A 230 -13.56 -10.57 15.43
C HIS A 230 -12.77 -9.87 14.32
N THR A 231 -12.41 -8.60 14.49
CA THR A 231 -11.58 -7.87 13.52
C THR A 231 -10.20 -8.50 13.39
N ALA A 232 -9.55 -8.88 14.48
CA ALA A 232 -8.26 -9.57 14.44
C ALA A 232 -8.34 -10.91 13.68
N GLN A 233 -9.42 -11.67 13.89
CA GLN A 233 -9.69 -12.93 13.19
C GLN A 233 -9.97 -12.70 11.71
N ARG A 234 -10.74 -11.65 11.33
CA ARG A 234 -10.96 -11.29 9.92
C ARG A 234 -9.67 -10.88 9.21
N ILE A 235 -8.83 -10.06 9.86
CA ILE A 235 -7.50 -9.70 9.33
C ILE A 235 -6.64 -10.95 9.17
N ALA A 236 -6.68 -11.87 10.14
CA ALA A 236 -5.95 -13.13 10.07
C ALA A 236 -6.47 -14.04 8.94
N ALA A 237 -7.79 -14.18 8.77
CA ALA A 237 -8.39 -14.96 7.70
C ALA A 237 -8.02 -14.41 6.30
N GLY A 238 -7.77 -13.11 6.19
CA GLY A 238 -7.27 -12.46 4.97
C GLY A 238 -5.77 -12.64 4.69
N ARG A 239 -5.03 -13.42 5.49
CA ARG A 239 -3.60 -13.73 5.23
C ARG A 239 -3.45 -14.40 3.87
N THR A 240 -2.50 -13.91 3.06
CA THR A 240 -2.15 -14.55 1.80
C THR A 240 -0.64 -14.72 1.73
N ALA A 241 -0.15 -15.96 1.61
CA ALA A 241 1.27 -16.25 1.40
C ALA A 241 1.80 -15.64 0.09
N GLY A 242 0.91 -15.40 -0.87
CA GLY A 242 1.15 -14.92 -2.23
C GLY A 242 0.02 -15.44 -3.13
N THR A 243 -0.14 -14.91 -4.34
CA THR A 243 -1.21 -15.40 -5.22
C THR A 243 -0.86 -16.80 -5.79
N PRO A 244 -1.81 -17.73 -5.96
CA PRO A 244 -1.53 -19.08 -6.50
C PRO A 244 -0.85 -19.10 -7.87
N ALA A 245 -0.99 -18.03 -8.65
CA ALA A 245 -0.24 -17.84 -9.89
C ALA A 245 1.30 -17.72 -9.66
N ALA A 246 1.77 -17.36 -8.45
CA ALA A 246 3.20 -17.32 -8.07
C ALA A 246 3.80 -18.68 -8.24
N ALA A 247 3.13 -19.61 -7.57
CA ALA A 247 3.62 -20.93 -7.32
C ALA A 247 3.73 -21.64 -8.66
N ARG A 248 2.73 -21.42 -9.53
CA ARG A 248 2.73 -21.91 -10.91
C ARG A 248 3.85 -21.30 -11.74
N LEU A 249 4.07 -19.99 -11.70
CA LEU A 249 5.13 -19.35 -12.51
C LEU A 249 6.55 -19.75 -12.06
N VAL A 250 6.78 -19.88 -10.75
CA VAL A 250 8.06 -20.35 -10.21
C VAL A 250 8.28 -21.83 -10.53
N ALA A 251 7.24 -22.67 -10.45
CA ALA A 251 7.33 -24.08 -10.84
C ALA A 251 7.71 -24.26 -12.33
N LEU A 252 7.41 -23.29 -13.19
CA LEU A 252 7.79 -23.30 -14.60
C LEU A 252 9.26 -22.87 -14.85
N ARG A 253 9.98 -22.37 -13.82
CA ARG A 253 11.35 -21.84 -13.93
C ARG A 253 12.26 -22.27 -12.77
N PRO A 254 12.40 -23.58 -12.50
CA PRO A 254 13.14 -24.10 -11.36
C PRO A 254 14.65 -23.82 -11.43
N ASP A 255 15.18 -23.51 -12.61
CA ASP A 255 16.56 -23.12 -12.87
C ASP A 255 16.85 -21.66 -12.47
N GLN A 256 15.82 -20.82 -12.36
CA GLN A 256 15.96 -19.38 -12.08
C GLN A 256 15.55 -19.04 -10.65
N ILE A 257 14.50 -19.68 -10.14
CA ILE A 257 13.88 -19.33 -8.86
C ILE A 257 13.64 -20.60 -8.03
N THR A 258 14.01 -20.55 -6.76
CA THR A 258 13.65 -21.58 -5.77
C THR A 258 12.86 -20.96 -4.63
N PHE A 259 11.81 -21.61 -4.13
CA PHE A 259 11.11 -21.12 -2.95
C PHE A 259 11.96 -21.34 -1.71
N ALA A 260 12.24 -20.26 -0.98
CA ALA A 260 12.83 -20.35 0.35
C ALA A 260 11.78 -20.60 1.44
N ALA A 261 10.53 -20.17 1.18
CA ALA A 261 9.39 -20.43 2.04
C ALA A 261 8.12 -20.78 1.24
N VAL A 262 7.28 -21.63 1.83
CA VAL A 262 5.93 -21.96 1.37
C VAL A 262 4.95 -21.89 2.54
N ASP A 263 3.68 -21.68 2.22
CA ASP A 263 2.59 -21.68 3.19
C ASP A 263 2.52 -23.07 3.87
N ASP A 264 2.33 -23.09 5.19
CA ASP A 264 2.14 -24.33 5.94
C ASP A 264 0.73 -24.93 5.75
N GLY A 265 -0.18 -24.20 5.09
CA GLY A 265 -1.55 -24.60 4.82
C GLY A 265 -2.49 -24.38 6.02
N CYS A 266 -2.00 -23.78 7.11
CA CYS A 266 -2.79 -23.48 8.29
C CYS A 266 -3.55 -22.17 8.08
N ALA A 267 -4.59 -22.23 7.24
CA ALA A 267 -5.50 -21.10 7.05
C ALA A 267 -6.28 -20.83 8.36
N PRO A 268 -6.28 -19.59 8.87
CA PRO A 268 -7.16 -19.24 9.97
C PRO A 268 -8.61 -19.45 9.57
N VAL A 269 -9.41 -19.94 10.51
CA VAL A 269 -10.86 -20.07 10.32
C VAL A 269 -11.46 -18.68 10.18
N ASP A 270 -12.21 -18.44 9.10
CA ASP A 270 -13.02 -17.24 8.96
C ASP A 270 -14.03 -17.21 10.13
N PRO A 271 -14.02 -16.16 10.98
CA PRO A 271 -14.95 -16.08 12.10
C PRO A 271 -16.41 -15.97 11.66
N GLY A 272 -16.68 -15.77 10.37
CA GLY A 272 -18.01 -15.58 9.82
C GLY A 272 -18.59 -14.22 10.20
N PRO A 273 -19.85 -13.96 9.83
CA PRO A 273 -20.53 -12.73 10.19
C PRO A 273 -20.81 -12.69 11.69
N ALA A 274 -20.37 -11.62 12.36
CA ALA A 274 -20.80 -11.32 13.73
C ALA A 274 -22.00 -10.35 13.71
N PRO A 275 -22.86 -10.37 14.74
CA PRO A 275 -23.97 -9.43 14.83
C PRO A 275 -23.45 -7.98 14.84
N ASP A 276 -23.77 -7.29 13.76
CA ASP A 276 -23.33 -5.92 13.46
C ASP A 276 -23.63 -4.89 14.59
N PRO A 277 -24.78 -4.93 15.30
CA PRO A 277 -24.98 -4.09 16.48
C PRO A 277 -23.97 -4.29 17.60
N VAL A 278 -23.48 -5.52 17.82
CA VAL A 278 -22.49 -5.83 18.85
C VAL A 278 -21.12 -5.27 18.47
N LEU A 279 -20.73 -5.43 17.20
CA LEU A 279 -19.47 -4.90 16.69
C LEU A 279 -19.41 -3.39 16.81
N ARG A 280 -20.46 -2.69 16.36
CA ARG A 280 -20.55 -1.22 16.50
C ARG A 280 -20.51 -0.75 17.94
N LEU A 281 -21.22 -1.42 18.85
CA LEU A 281 -21.18 -1.07 20.27
C LEU A 281 -19.76 -1.23 20.83
N GLY A 282 -19.08 -2.33 20.49
CA GLY A 282 -17.69 -2.56 20.89
C GLY A 282 -16.72 -1.53 20.34
N TRP A 283 -16.84 -1.16 19.06
CA TRP A 283 -16.01 -0.13 18.46
C TRP A 283 -16.32 1.27 18.99
N ARG A 284 -17.57 1.58 19.35
CA ARG A 284 -17.93 2.85 20.02
C ARG A 284 -17.22 3.01 21.37
N GLU A 285 -17.12 1.94 22.14
CA GLU A 285 -16.34 1.92 23.38
C GLU A 285 -14.86 2.24 23.10
N VAL A 286 -14.24 1.53 22.15
CA VAL A 286 -12.82 1.73 21.78
C VAL A 286 -12.55 3.15 21.27
N GLN A 287 -13.45 3.70 20.44
CA GLN A 287 -13.34 5.06 19.90
C GLN A 287 -13.28 6.13 20.99
N ASN A 288 -13.92 5.89 22.13
CA ASN A 288 -14.06 6.85 23.24
C ASN A 288 -12.93 6.80 24.27
N ARG A 289 -12.04 5.81 24.22
CA ARG A 289 -10.85 5.72 25.07
C ARG A 289 -9.85 6.82 24.76
N ASP A 290 -8.90 7.10 25.65
CA ASP A 290 -7.88 8.15 25.50
C ASP A 290 -6.43 7.62 25.45
N ASP A 291 -6.25 6.29 25.47
CA ASP A 291 -4.93 5.66 25.46
C ASP A 291 -4.38 5.32 24.06
N VAL A 292 -3.07 5.09 23.99
CA VAL A 292 -2.32 4.83 22.75
C VAL A 292 -2.71 3.48 22.11
N LEU A 293 -3.06 2.49 22.92
CA LEU A 293 -3.40 1.15 22.41
C LEU A 293 -4.73 1.19 21.64
N ALA A 294 -5.72 1.94 22.16
CA ALA A 294 -6.95 2.22 21.45
C ALA A 294 -6.72 3.00 20.14
N GLU A 295 -5.85 4.02 20.14
CA GLU A 295 -5.49 4.73 18.91
C GLU A 295 -4.87 3.80 17.85
N GLN A 296 -4.02 2.86 18.26
CA GLN A 296 -3.46 1.85 17.36
C GLN A 296 -4.55 0.95 16.76
N CYS A 297 -5.50 0.51 17.59
CA CYS A 297 -6.65 -0.30 17.13
C CYS A 297 -7.51 0.46 16.11
N ILE A 298 -7.76 1.75 16.33
CA ILE A 298 -8.50 2.60 15.39
C ILE A 298 -7.78 2.73 14.04
N ARG A 299 -6.45 2.90 14.03
CA ARG A 299 -5.68 2.92 12.78
C ARG A 299 -5.78 1.58 12.05
N ILE A 300 -5.65 0.47 12.78
CA ILE A 300 -5.69 -0.88 12.19
C ILE A 300 -7.04 -1.15 11.52
N VAL A 301 -8.17 -0.91 12.21
CA VAL A 301 -9.49 -1.15 11.60
C VAL A 301 -9.75 -0.21 10.43
N HIS A 302 -9.34 1.05 10.52
CA HIS A 302 -9.45 1.99 9.40
C HIS A 302 -8.61 1.56 8.18
N ASP A 303 -7.37 1.10 8.39
CA ASP A 303 -6.52 0.60 7.30
C ASP A 303 -7.03 -0.73 6.71
N PHE A 304 -7.72 -1.54 7.53
CA PHE A 304 -8.31 -2.81 7.10
C PHE A 304 -9.51 -2.64 6.18
N ASP A 305 -10.58 -2.01 6.67
CA ASP A 305 -11.88 -1.95 5.98
C ASP A 305 -12.39 -0.52 5.79
N GLY A 306 -11.55 0.50 6.05
CA GLY A 306 -11.96 1.90 6.02
C GLY A 306 -12.80 2.32 7.23
N GLY A 307 -12.80 1.51 8.29
CA GLY A 307 -13.53 1.80 9.51
C GLY A 307 -15.00 1.45 9.40
N GLU A 308 -15.36 0.39 8.68
CA GLU A 308 -16.75 -0.03 8.42
C GLU A 308 -17.60 -0.05 9.69
N GLN A 309 -17.02 -0.50 10.80
CA GLN A 309 -17.71 -0.63 12.09
C GLN A 309 -17.60 0.62 12.99
N LEU A 310 -16.91 1.67 12.54
CA LEU A 310 -16.77 2.93 13.27
C LEU A 310 -18.02 3.80 13.11
N THR A 311 -18.25 4.67 14.09
CA THR A 311 -19.38 5.62 14.07
C THR A 311 -19.11 6.77 13.10
N HIS A 312 -17.83 7.13 12.96
CA HIS A 312 -17.36 8.20 12.09
C HIS A 312 -16.23 7.66 11.19
N PRO A 313 -16.57 6.88 10.15
CA PRO A 313 -15.62 6.04 9.41
C PRO A 313 -14.65 6.85 8.53
N GLN A 314 -15.06 8.03 8.05
CA GLN A 314 -14.31 8.74 7.02
C GLN A 314 -13.92 10.16 7.45
N VAL A 315 -12.66 10.53 7.25
CA VAL A 315 -12.18 11.89 7.47
C VAL A 315 -12.38 12.74 6.21
N VAL A 316 -13.03 13.88 6.37
CA VAL A 316 -13.19 14.91 5.34
C VAL A 316 -12.51 16.21 5.78
N THR A 317 -12.22 17.08 4.80
CA THR A 317 -11.65 18.41 5.05
C THR A 317 -12.72 19.45 4.81
N ALA A 318 -13.23 20.07 5.87
CA ALA A 318 -14.17 21.19 5.78
C ALA A 318 -13.43 22.51 5.56
N TYR A 319 -13.73 23.18 4.45
CA TYR A 319 -13.17 24.49 4.13
C TYR A 319 -14.01 25.59 4.78
N LEU A 320 -13.35 26.53 5.47
CA LEU A 320 -14.03 27.59 6.23
C LEU A 320 -14.42 28.81 5.39
N ARG A 321 -14.47 28.66 4.05
CA ARG A 321 -14.73 29.76 3.11
C ARG A 321 -16.21 29.92 2.77
N GLY A 322 -16.97 28.82 2.81
CA GLY A 322 -18.41 28.81 2.59
C GLY A 322 -19.19 29.09 3.87
N GLU A 323 -20.47 29.47 3.71
CA GLU A 323 -21.34 29.79 4.85
C GLU A 323 -21.61 28.55 5.70
N ALA A 324 -21.86 27.40 5.08
CA ALA A 324 -22.12 26.15 5.81
C ALA A 324 -20.87 25.65 6.53
N GLY A 325 -19.70 25.70 5.87
CA GLY A 325 -18.42 25.39 6.51
C GLY A 325 -18.11 26.30 7.71
N ALA A 326 -18.39 27.60 7.60
CA ALA A 326 -18.21 28.55 8.70
C ALA A 326 -19.19 28.31 9.87
N GLU A 327 -20.47 28.05 9.58
CA GLU A 327 -21.48 27.68 10.58
C GLU A 327 -21.07 26.40 11.32
N PHE A 328 -20.67 25.36 10.58
CA PHE A 328 -20.20 24.11 11.15
C PHE A 328 -19.01 24.33 12.10
N ALA A 329 -18.01 25.09 11.66
CA ALA A 329 -16.81 25.35 12.45
C ALA A 329 -17.08 26.17 13.72
N ALA A 330 -17.97 27.17 13.66
CA ALA A 330 -18.33 28.00 14.82
C ALA A 330 -18.98 27.21 15.97
N ARG A 331 -19.63 26.09 15.64
CA ARG A 331 -20.25 25.17 16.61
C ARG A 331 -19.25 24.27 17.34
N LEU A 332 -18.11 23.97 16.73
CA LEU A 332 -17.15 23.03 17.29
C LEU A 332 -16.72 23.44 18.70
N ARG A 333 -16.46 22.43 19.55
CA ARG A 333 -16.05 22.62 20.95
C ARG A 333 -14.75 21.90 21.22
N SER A 334 -13.87 22.51 22.01
CA SER A 334 -12.68 21.83 22.50
C SER A 334 -13.06 20.65 23.39
N CYS A 335 -12.35 19.54 23.26
CA CYS A 335 -12.60 18.34 24.08
C CYS A 335 -11.30 17.62 24.45
N SER A 336 -11.40 16.67 25.37
CA SER A 336 -10.31 15.72 25.63
C SER A 336 -10.12 14.81 24.42
N ARG A 337 -8.86 14.49 24.11
CA ARG A 337 -8.52 13.61 23.01
C ARG A 337 -9.00 12.18 23.27
N ARG A 338 -9.90 11.73 22.41
CA ARG A 338 -10.31 10.32 22.26
C ARG A 338 -9.52 9.61 21.16
N ALA A 339 -9.49 8.29 21.18
CA ALA A 339 -8.74 7.44 20.27
C ALA A 339 -9.10 7.70 18.80
N ILE A 340 -10.38 7.97 18.51
CA ILE A 340 -10.86 8.28 17.15
C ILE A 340 -10.23 9.54 16.53
N HIS A 341 -9.74 10.49 17.35
CA HIS A 341 -9.03 11.68 16.84
C HIS A 341 -7.69 11.37 16.18
N VAL A 342 -7.21 10.13 16.28
CA VAL A 342 -6.05 9.68 15.53
C VAL A 342 -6.24 9.78 14.02
N LEU A 343 -7.50 9.72 13.54
CA LEU A 343 -7.82 9.85 12.12
C LEU A 343 -7.76 11.32 11.65
N THR A 344 -8.27 12.26 12.47
CA THR A 344 -8.35 13.69 12.14
C THR A 344 -7.06 14.46 12.45
N ASP A 345 -6.34 14.06 13.51
CA ASP A 345 -5.03 14.58 13.88
C ASP A 345 -4.04 13.45 14.20
N PRO A 346 -3.46 12.81 13.16
CA PRO A 346 -2.54 11.69 13.32
C PRO A 346 -1.18 12.09 13.89
N LEU A 347 -0.82 13.39 13.84
CA LEU A 347 0.45 13.93 14.29
C LEU A 347 0.40 14.52 15.71
N ARG A 348 -0.81 14.64 16.30
CA ARG A 348 -1.02 15.21 17.65
C ARG A 348 -0.53 16.66 17.77
N ILE A 349 -0.73 17.45 16.72
CA ILE A 349 -0.26 18.85 16.65
C ILE A 349 -1.41 19.84 16.50
N GLY A 350 -2.64 19.38 16.30
CA GLY A 350 -3.81 20.21 16.09
C GLY A 350 -4.58 20.51 17.37
N ALA A 351 -5.48 21.50 17.30
CA ALA A 351 -6.51 21.67 18.32
C ALA A 351 -7.55 20.57 18.18
N VAL A 352 -7.80 19.81 19.24
CA VAL A 352 -8.74 18.69 19.27
C VAL A 352 -10.15 19.21 19.59
N LEU A 353 -11.09 18.92 18.72
CA LEU A 353 -12.45 19.44 18.74
C LEU A 353 -13.48 18.31 18.59
N VAL A 354 -14.72 18.60 18.97
CA VAL A 354 -15.87 17.74 18.73
C VAL A 354 -17.03 18.58 18.20
N ASP A 355 -17.80 18.02 17.28
CA ASP A 355 -19.12 18.54 16.94
C ASP A 355 -20.15 18.02 17.98
N PRO A 356 -20.75 18.89 18.81
CA PRO A 356 -21.73 18.46 19.81
C PRO A 356 -23.02 17.89 19.21
N ALA A 357 -23.35 18.18 17.95
CA ALA A 357 -24.58 17.67 17.32
C ALA A 357 -24.47 16.20 16.90
N SER A 358 -23.29 15.78 16.43
CA SER A 358 -23.05 14.43 15.90
C SER A 358 -22.02 13.61 16.68
N ASP A 359 -21.44 14.19 17.73
CA ASP A 359 -20.27 13.68 18.45
C ASP A 359 -19.05 13.44 17.52
N ALA A 360 -19.02 14.09 16.35
CA ALA A 360 -17.98 13.87 15.36
C ALA A 360 -16.63 14.44 15.84
N PRO A 361 -15.56 13.64 15.85
CA PRO A 361 -14.24 14.12 16.20
C PRO A 361 -13.71 15.03 15.08
N ALA A 362 -13.13 16.15 15.48
CA ALA A 362 -12.58 17.15 14.58
C ALA A 362 -11.21 17.64 15.07
N ALA A 363 -10.42 18.18 14.16
CA ALA A 363 -9.16 18.80 14.47
C ALA A 363 -8.84 19.95 13.52
N VAL A 364 -8.28 21.02 14.06
CA VAL A 364 -7.73 22.13 13.27
C VAL A 364 -6.22 21.90 13.10
N PRO A 365 -5.72 21.64 11.88
CA PRO A 365 -4.30 21.46 11.65
C PRO A 365 -3.52 22.75 11.91
N LEU A 366 -2.44 22.69 12.68
CA LEU A 366 -1.61 23.86 13.01
C LEU A 366 -1.07 24.60 11.77
N ARG A 367 -0.76 23.85 10.70
CA ARG A 367 -0.17 24.39 9.47
C ARG A 367 -1.21 24.93 8.48
N ASN A 368 -2.50 24.73 8.74
CA ASN A 368 -3.57 25.22 7.87
C ASN A 368 -4.84 25.48 8.70
N PRO A 369 -4.91 26.60 9.45
CA PRO A 369 -6.07 26.91 10.28
C PRO A 369 -7.33 27.27 9.47
N GLY A 370 -7.21 27.44 8.14
CA GLY A 370 -8.34 27.71 7.26
C GLY A 370 -9.18 26.49 6.91
N VAL A 371 -8.86 25.32 7.47
CA VAL A 371 -9.61 24.08 7.28
C VAL A 371 -9.79 23.34 8.61
N VAL A 372 -10.84 22.54 8.68
CA VAL A 372 -11.08 21.59 9.77
C VAL A 372 -11.06 20.18 9.19
N ARG A 373 -10.27 19.28 9.78
CA ARG A 373 -10.37 17.84 9.49
C ARG A 373 -11.39 17.23 10.43
N VAL A 374 -12.39 16.55 9.91
CA VAL A 374 -13.49 16.01 10.72
C VAL A 374 -13.84 14.61 10.23
N SER A 375 -14.14 13.69 11.15
CA SER A 375 -14.67 12.39 10.77
C SER A 375 -16.18 12.50 10.56
N ALA A 376 -16.63 12.38 9.33
CA ALA A 376 -18.04 12.42 8.97
C ALA A 376 -18.80 11.24 9.61
N PRO A 377 -20.02 11.46 10.11
CA PRO A 377 -20.81 10.39 10.72
C PRO A 377 -21.25 9.37 9.68
N ARG A 378 -21.42 8.12 10.09
CA ARG A 378 -22.03 7.08 9.24
C ARG A 378 -23.54 7.31 9.06
N ARG A 379 -24.21 7.84 10.08
CA ARG A 379 -25.66 8.11 10.13
C ARG A 379 -25.90 9.39 10.90
N LEU A 380 -26.93 10.16 10.54
CA LEU A 380 -27.34 11.30 11.37
C LEU A 380 -28.11 10.80 12.59
N ALA A 381 -27.91 11.45 13.74
CA ALA A 381 -28.65 11.16 14.96
C ALA A 381 -30.06 11.80 14.99
N SER A 382 -30.41 12.53 13.93
CA SER A 382 -31.67 13.27 13.80
C SER A 382 -32.80 12.36 13.32
N ILE A 383 -33.97 12.50 13.94
CA ILE A 383 -35.22 11.84 13.53
C ILE A 383 -36.09 12.74 12.64
N SER A 384 -35.65 13.98 12.44
CA SER A 384 -36.36 14.98 11.64
C SER A 384 -36.18 14.70 10.16
N ALA A 385 -37.09 15.19 9.33
CA ALA A 385 -37.01 15.04 7.88
C ALA A 385 -35.82 15.83 7.30
N LEU A 386 -35.28 15.38 6.17
CA LEU A 386 -34.38 16.19 5.34
C LEU A 386 -35.06 17.53 5.01
N ARG A 387 -34.40 18.66 5.25
CA ARG A 387 -34.90 20.00 4.89
C ARG A 387 -34.15 20.57 3.69
N GLN A 388 -32.81 20.54 3.73
CA GLN A 388 -31.96 21.08 2.68
C GLN A 388 -30.67 20.26 2.51
N VAL A 389 -30.14 20.29 1.30
CA VAL A 389 -28.80 19.81 0.94
C VAL A 389 -27.99 21.03 0.53
N VAL A 390 -26.83 21.23 1.14
CA VAL A 390 -25.93 22.34 0.81
C VAL A 390 -24.73 21.79 0.06
N LEU A 391 -24.60 22.19 -1.20
CA LEU A 391 -23.53 21.79 -2.12
C LEU A 391 -22.27 22.62 -1.87
N GLU A 392 -21.63 22.37 -0.73
CA GLU A 392 -20.27 22.82 -0.42
C GLU A 392 -19.31 21.62 -0.34
N ASP A 393 -18.01 21.86 -0.20
CA ASP A 393 -17.02 20.81 0.06
C ASP A 393 -16.60 20.83 1.55
N PRO A 394 -16.98 19.82 2.36
CA PRO A 394 -17.84 18.67 2.05
C PRO A 394 -19.33 19.05 1.98
N VAL A 395 -20.15 18.16 1.41
CA VAL A 395 -21.62 18.33 1.37
C VAL A 395 -22.20 18.36 2.79
N TYR A 396 -23.13 19.28 3.04
CA TYR A 396 -23.86 19.38 4.30
C TYR A 396 -25.36 19.08 4.12
N ILE A 397 -25.98 18.61 5.19
CA ILE A 397 -27.39 18.28 5.27
C ILE A 397 -28.02 19.10 6.39
N ARG A 398 -29.09 19.84 6.10
CA ARG A 398 -29.89 20.49 7.14
C ARG A 398 -31.15 19.67 7.40
N ASP A 399 -31.41 19.40 8.67
CA ASP A 399 -32.62 18.70 9.09
C ASP A 399 -33.79 19.67 9.33
N GLY A 400 -34.96 19.11 9.62
CA GLY A 400 -36.19 19.85 9.92
C GLY A 400 -36.08 20.79 11.12
N ASP A 401 -35.15 20.52 12.05
CA ASP A 401 -34.88 21.34 13.24
C ASP A 401 -33.87 22.46 12.97
N ASP A 402 -33.55 22.70 11.70
CA ASP A 402 -32.58 23.70 11.25
C ASP A 402 -31.13 23.38 11.66
N THR A 403 -30.84 22.15 12.09
CA THR A 403 -29.48 21.75 12.46
C THR A 403 -28.71 21.34 11.21
N LEU A 404 -27.59 22.02 10.94
CA LEU A 404 -26.65 21.65 9.89
C LEU A 404 -25.83 20.43 10.32
N HIS A 405 -25.69 19.42 9.47
CA HIS A 405 -24.87 18.24 9.70
C HIS A 405 -23.93 18.02 8.52
N LEU A 406 -22.79 17.37 8.76
CA LEU A 406 -22.03 16.79 7.65
C LEU A 406 -22.85 15.66 7.03
N ALA A 407 -22.88 15.58 5.70
CA ALA A 407 -23.56 14.48 5.02
C ALA A 407 -23.00 13.11 5.48
N PRO A 408 -23.86 12.11 5.77
CA PRO A 408 -23.43 10.79 6.17
C PRO A 408 -22.52 10.13 5.14
N ARG A 409 -21.47 9.44 5.61
CA ARG A 409 -20.51 8.78 4.72
C ARG A 409 -20.18 7.35 5.15
N GLY A 410 -20.01 6.50 4.15
CA GLY A 410 -19.51 5.14 4.31
C GLY A 410 -17.99 5.10 4.23
N PRO A 411 -17.38 3.93 4.49
CA PRO A 411 -15.96 3.73 4.23
C PRO A 411 -15.65 4.02 2.76
N ARG A 412 -14.71 4.94 2.51
CA ARG A 412 -14.20 5.26 1.17
C ARG A 412 -15.26 5.82 0.19
N SER A 413 -16.40 6.33 0.69
CA SER A 413 -17.39 6.99 -0.17
C SER A 413 -17.04 8.46 -0.37
N GLU A 414 -16.79 8.88 -1.60
CA GLU A 414 -16.70 10.30 -1.94
C GLU A 414 -18.10 10.79 -2.30
N LEU A 415 -18.45 12.00 -1.86
CA LEU A 415 -19.72 12.66 -2.21
C LEU A 415 -19.36 13.94 -2.95
N GLY A 416 -19.97 14.14 -4.11
CA GLY A 416 -19.73 15.27 -4.99
C GLY A 416 -20.97 15.58 -5.84
N TRP A 417 -20.83 16.58 -6.70
CA TRP A 417 -21.84 16.96 -7.71
C TRP A 417 -21.13 17.46 -8.97
N GLY A 418 -21.88 17.65 -10.05
CA GLY A 418 -21.36 17.95 -11.38
C GLY A 418 -20.88 16.69 -12.10
N ASP A 419 -19.86 16.84 -12.95
CA ASP A 419 -19.33 15.78 -13.82
C ASP A 419 -18.47 14.72 -13.10
N ASP A 420 -18.32 14.81 -11.77
CA ASP A 420 -17.58 13.84 -10.96
C ASP A 420 -18.38 12.53 -10.77
N GLU A 421 -18.25 11.60 -11.72
CA GLU A 421 -19.14 10.44 -11.82
C GLU A 421 -19.22 9.53 -10.57
N PRO A 422 -18.15 9.19 -9.82
CA PRO A 422 -18.33 8.38 -8.61
C PRO A 422 -18.97 9.19 -7.47
N GLY A 423 -18.58 10.45 -7.27
CA GLY A 423 -19.08 11.30 -6.19
C GLY A 423 -20.54 11.71 -6.37
N THR A 424 -20.92 12.08 -7.59
CA THR A 424 -22.29 12.50 -7.95
C THR A 424 -23.28 11.34 -7.82
N ALA A 425 -22.89 10.14 -8.26
CA ALA A 425 -23.72 8.94 -8.09
C ALA A 425 -23.92 8.57 -6.62
N ALA A 426 -22.87 8.64 -5.81
CA ALA A 426 -22.94 8.39 -4.37
C ALA A 426 -23.86 9.39 -3.66
N LEU A 427 -23.79 10.67 -4.02
CA LEU A 427 -24.67 11.69 -3.47
C LEU A 427 -26.13 11.45 -3.87
N ALA A 428 -26.42 11.09 -5.13
CA ALA A 428 -27.77 10.75 -5.57
C ALA A 428 -28.38 9.59 -4.75
N LEU A 429 -27.63 8.51 -4.57
CA LEU A 429 -28.02 7.36 -3.75
C LEU A 429 -28.24 7.75 -2.28
N LEU A 430 -27.40 8.63 -1.74
CA LEU A 430 -27.56 9.11 -0.37
C LEU A 430 -28.85 9.92 -0.23
N LEU A 431 -29.12 10.85 -1.15
CA LEU A 431 -30.31 11.70 -1.09
C LEU A 431 -31.61 10.89 -1.18
N GLU A 432 -31.66 9.88 -2.05
CA GLU A 432 -32.79 8.95 -2.12
C GLU A 432 -33.11 8.30 -0.77
N ARG A 433 -32.07 7.87 -0.04
CA ARG A 433 -32.22 7.28 1.30
C ARG A 433 -32.63 8.32 2.34
N LEU A 434 -31.97 9.48 2.37
CA LEU A 434 -32.23 10.54 3.36
C LEU A 434 -33.61 11.19 3.21
N LEU A 435 -34.20 11.15 2.01
CA LEU A 435 -35.58 11.55 1.80
C LEU A 435 -36.58 10.66 2.55
N THR A 436 -36.26 9.37 2.68
CA THR A 436 -37.09 8.39 3.38
C THR A 436 -36.77 8.33 4.88
N ASP A 437 -35.49 8.25 5.23
CA ASP A 437 -35.00 8.14 6.60
C ASP A 437 -33.67 8.88 6.74
N LEU A 438 -33.66 9.95 7.54
CA LEU A 438 -32.47 10.75 7.77
C LEU A 438 -31.39 9.99 8.57
N ALA A 439 -31.78 8.94 9.29
CA ALA A 439 -30.87 8.03 10.00
C ALA A 439 -30.44 6.82 9.16
N ALA A 440 -30.74 6.82 7.85
CA ALA A 440 -30.36 5.74 6.94
C ALA A 440 -28.84 5.54 6.88
N ASP A 441 -28.43 4.32 6.54
CA ASP A 441 -27.04 4.01 6.23
C ASP A 441 -26.55 4.79 4.99
N PRO A 442 -25.25 5.16 4.97
CA PRO A 442 -24.70 5.95 3.88
C PRO A 442 -24.76 5.17 2.57
N ALA A 443 -24.75 5.87 1.44
CA ALA A 443 -24.77 5.25 0.12
C ALA A 443 -23.67 4.19 -0.02
N ASP A 444 -24.06 3.00 -0.49
CA ASP A 444 -23.11 1.99 -0.95
C ASP A 444 -23.02 2.14 -2.48
N LEU A 445 -21.80 2.26 -3.01
CA LEU A 445 -21.52 2.48 -4.44
C LEU A 445 -21.95 1.30 -5.33
N THR A 446 -22.45 0.22 -4.74
CA THR A 446 -23.03 -0.93 -5.46
C THR A 446 -24.45 -0.69 -5.97
N GLY A 447 -25.14 0.36 -5.51
CA GLY A 447 -26.49 0.71 -5.94
C GLY A 447 -26.53 1.41 -7.30
N VAL A 448 -27.68 1.31 -7.99
CA VAL A 448 -27.98 2.12 -9.18
C VAL A 448 -28.63 3.42 -8.70
N PRO A 449 -28.02 4.60 -8.91
CA PRO A 449 -28.61 5.87 -8.48
C PRO A 449 -29.90 6.17 -9.22
N ASN A 450 -30.85 6.81 -8.54
CA ASN A 450 -32.04 7.35 -9.19
C ASN A 450 -31.66 8.30 -10.33
N ALA A 451 -32.15 8.04 -11.54
CA ALA A 451 -31.71 8.75 -12.74
C ALA A 451 -32.04 10.25 -12.70
N GLY A 452 -33.19 10.64 -12.14
CA GLY A 452 -33.57 12.05 -12.04
C GLY A 452 -32.76 12.81 -11.00
N LEU A 453 -32.42 12.19 -9.86
CA LEU A 453 -31.49 12.77 -8.89
C LEU A 453 -30.08 12.90 -9.48
N LEU A 454 -29.64 11.92 -10.25
CA LEU A 454 -28.35 11.99 -10.94
C LEU A 454 -28.31 13.15 -11.95
N GLU A 455 -29.40 13.33 -12.73
CA GLU A 455 -29.53 14.46 -13.65
C GLU A 455 -29.54 15.81 -12.90
N LEU A 456 -30.26 15.90 -11.78
CA LEU A 456 -30.28 17.10 -10.94
C LEU A 456 -28.89 17.46 -10.46
N LEU A 457 -28.13 16.49 -9.96
CA LEU A 457 -26.80 16.71 -9.38
C LEU A 457 -25.69 16.90 -10.42
N ARG A 458 -25.87 16.43 -11.66
CA ARG A 458 -24.95 16.68 -12.78
C ARG A 458 -24.98 18.11 -13.30
N ARG A 459 -25.97 18.92 -12.91
CA ARG A 459 -25.99 20.35 -13.26
C ARG A 459 -24.79 21.06 -12.66
N ASP A 460 -24.33 22.11 -13.33
CA ASP A 460 -23.22 22.95 -12.90
C ASP A 460 -23.66 23.89 -11.77
N TRP A 461 -23.82 23.33 -10.57
CA TRP A 461 -24.18 24.07 -9.36
C TRP A 461 -22.97 24.80 -8.79
N PRO A 462 -23.04 26.12 -8.58
CA PRO A 462 -22.03 26.84 -7.83
C PRO A 462 -21.85 26.28 -6.42
N VAL A 463 -20.62 26.30 -5.90
CA VAL A 463 -20.32 26.00 -4.49
C VAL A 463 -21.17 26.89 -3.58
N GLY A 464 -21.83 26.30 -2.58
CA GLY A 464 -22.78 26.98 -1.70
C GLY A 464 -24.24 26.89 -2.15
N SER A 465 -24.53 26.27 -3.30
CA SER A 465 -25.91 26.07 -3.75
C SER A 465 -26.72 25.25 -2.75
N VAL A 466 -27.97 25.64 -2.52
CA VAL A 466 -28.88 24.97 -1.61
C VAL A 466 -30.01 24.33 -2.40
N LEU A 467 -30.17 23.02 -2.24
CA LEU A 467 -31.31 22.26 -2.76
C LEU A 467 -32.29 22.01 -1.61
N ASP A 468 -33.52 22.47 -1.73
CA ASP A 468 -34.56 22.16 -0.75
C ASP A 468 -35.12 20.74 -0.96
N ARG A 469 -35.77 20.20 0.08
CA ARG A 469 -36.38 18.86 0.03
C ARG A 469 -37.32 18.70 -1.17
N ALA A 470 -38.16 19.70 -1.45
CA ALA A 470 -39.16 19.61 -2.52
C ALA A 470 -38.53 19.54 -3.91
N GLN A 471 -37.43 20.27 -4.13
CA GLN A 471 -36.61 20.21 -5.34
C GLN A 471 -35.96 18.84 -5.52
N VAL A 472 -35.45 18.24 -4.44
CA VAL A 472 -34.89 16.88 -4.49
C VAL A 472 -35.99 15.86 -4.79
N GLU A 473 -37.13 15.94 -4.10
CA GLU A 473 -38.29 15.03 -4.32
C GLU A 473 -38.86 15.13 -5.72
N SER A 474 -38.94 16.33 -6.32
CA SER A 474 -39.50 16.50 -7.67
C SER A 474 -38.68 15.84 -8.77
N HIS A 475 -37.44 15.42 -8.47
CA HIS A 475 -36.55 14.73 -9.39
C HIS A 475 -36.41 13.23 -9.07
N LEU A 476 -37.19 12.69 -8.12
CA LEU A 476 -37.31 11.24 -7.95
C LEU A 476 -38.10 10.64 -9.12
N VAL A 477 -37.46 9.76 -9.88
CA VAL A 477 -38.16 8.87 -10.81
C VAL A 477 -38.64 7.65 -10.03
N LEU A 478 -39.95 7.45 -9.93
CA LEU A 478 -40.58 6.33 -9.21
C LEU A 478 -40.49 5.00 -9.98
#